data_AF-A0A9D2X6W7-F1
#
_entry.id   AF-A0A9D2X6W7-F1
#
_cell.length_a   1.000
_cell.length_b   1.000
_cell.length_c   1.000
_cell.angle_alpha   90.00
_cell.angle_beta   90.00
_cell.angle_gamma   90.00
#
_symmetry.space_group_name_H-M   'P 1'
#
loop_
_entity.id
_entity.type
_entity.pdbx_description
1 polymer ?
#
loop_
_entity_poly.entity_id
_entity_poly.type
_entity_poly.pdbx_seq_one_letter_code
_entity_poly.pdbx_strand_id
1 'polypeptide(L)'
;MAFIASICPYCDNGKQITANRTSWLIHLSGHREEIIEHLTDTTESCQFCSYPEPSVNKKHASSHYRWAHQKSTLINWALDNLEKQILV
;
A
#
# COMPACT_ATOMS: atom_id res chain seq x y z
N MET A 1 -10.44 1.24 21.21
CA MET A 1 -9.99 1.57 19.84
C MET A 1 -8.49 1.41 19.79
N ALA A 2 -7.97 0.56 18.92
CA ALA A 2 -6.52 0.43 18.72
C ALA A 2 -6.02 1.64 17.91
N PHE A 3 -4.94 2.25 18.37
CA PHE A 3 -4.25 3.34 17.69
C PHE A 3 -2.97 2.79 17.09
N ILE A 4 -2.71 3.17 15.85
CA ILE A 4 -1.52 2.81 15.09
C ILE A 4 -0.64 4.06 15.07
N ALA A 5 0.50 3.98 15.74
CA ALA A 5 1.53 5.03 15.75
C ALA A 5 2.65 4.61 14.78
N SER A 6 2.65 5.18 13.58
CA SER A 6 3.64 4.83 12.55
C SER A 6 4.01 6.04 11.69
N ILE A 7 5.17 5.97 11.03
CA ILE A 7 5.58 6.92 10.01
C ILE A 7 5.02 6.42 8.68
N CYS A 8 4.29 7.26 7.95
CA CYS A 8 3.80 6.89 6.63
C CYS A 8 4.98 6.88 5.63
N PRO A 9 5.32 5.74 5.01
CA PRO A 9 6.45 5.63 4.07
C PRO A 9 6.16 6.32 2.74
N TYR A 10 4.90 6.69 2.48
CA TYR A 10 4.45 7.37 1.27
C TYR A 10 4.38 8.90 1.44
N CYS A 11 4.70 9.41 2.63
CA CYS A 11 4.74 10.84 2.92
C CYS A 11 6.18 11.37 2.89
N ASP A 12 6.42 12.48 2.18
CA ASP A 12 7.72 13.18 2.22
C ASP A 12 8.11 13.73 3.60
N ASN A 13 7.12 13.98 4.48
CA ASN A 13 7.35 14.74 5.71
C ASN A 13 7.89 13.91 6.88
N GLY A 14 8.00 12.58 6.77
CA GLY A 14 8.59 11.70 7.81
C GLY A 14 7.96 11.80 9.21
N LYS A 15 6.78 12.41 9.35
CA LYS A 15 6.14 12.62 10.65
C LYS A 15 5.47 11.34 11.13
N GLN A 16 5.63 11.03 12.41
CA GLN A 16 4.86 9.99 13.06
C GLN A 16 3.40 10.42 13.16
N ILE A 17 2.50 9.56 12.69
CA ILE A 17 1.06 9.73 12.76
C ILE A 17 0.53 8.71 13.77
N THR A 18 -0.20 9.17 14.77
CA THR A 18 -0.94 8.30 15.69
C THR A 18 -2.42 8.44 15.41
N ALA A 19 -3.01 7.42 14.80
CA ALA A 19 -4.40 7.47 14.37
C ALA A 19 -5.06 6.09 14.47
N ASN A 20 -6.39 6.07 14.54
CA ASN A 20 -7.12 4.81 14.45
C ASN A 20 -7.10 4.26 13.02
N ARG A 21 -7.52 3.00 12.85
CA ARG A 21 -7.55 2.32 11.56
C ARG A 21 -8.30 3.11 10.47
N THR A 22 -9.47 3.67 10.80
CA THR A 22 -10.29 4.44 9.85
C THR A 22 -9.58 5.71 9.39
N SER A 23 -8.95 6.44 10.31
CA SER A 23 -8.15 7.63 9.99
C SER A 23 -6.95 7.29 9.10
N TRP A 24 -6.29 6.15 9.34
CA TRP A 24 -5.23 5.66 8.48
C TRP A 24 -5.73 5.28 7.07
N LEU A 25 -6.88 4.63 6.96
CA LEU A 25 -7.49 4.32 5.65
C LEU A 25 -7.76 5.60 4.85
N ILE A 26 -8.29 6.64 5.50
CA ILE A 26 -8.54 7.93 4.88
C ILE A 26 -7.22 8.58 4.44
N HIS A 27 -6.20 8.58 5.31
CA HIS A 27 -4.88 9.13 5.01
C HIS A 27 -4.22 8.42 3.80
N LEU A 28 -4.13 7.10 3.84
CA LEU A 28 -3.55 6.27 2.77
C LEU A 28 -4.33 6.38 1.46
N SER A 29 -5.61 6.78 1.51
CA SER A 29 -6.38 7.01 0.29
C SER A 29 -5.81 8.13 -0.59
N GLY A 30 -5.03 9.05 -0.02
CA GLY A 30 -4.27 10.07 -0.75
C GLY A 30 -3.02 9.53 -1.44
N HIS A 31 -2.48 8.40 -0.99
CA HIS A 31 -1.19 7.83 -1.41
C HIS A 31 -1.31 6.67 -2.39
N ARG A 32 -2.40 6.63 -3.16
CA ARG A 32 -2.68 5.47 -4.02
C ARG A 32 -1.55 5.21 -5.02
N GLU A 33 -1.02 6.26 -5.63
CA GLU A 33 -0.01 6.10 -6.69
C GLU A 33 1.32 5.67 -6.10
N GLU A 34 1.70 6.22 -4.96
CA GLU A 34 2.92 5.87 -4.22
C GLU A 34 2.86 4.42 -3.71
N ILE A 35 1.69 3.94 -3.27
CA ILE A 35 1.47 2.53 -2.91
C ILE A 35 1.69 1.62 -4.13
N ILE A 36 1.18 2.03 -5.30
CA ILE A 36 1.34 1.26 -6.55
C ILE A 36 2.81 1.23 -6.96
N GLU A 37 3.50 2.37 -6.93
CA GLU A 37 4.93 2.43 -7.24
C GLU A 37 5.74 1.52 -6.31
N HIS A 38 5.47 1.59 -5.01
CA HIS A 38 6.10 0.71 -4.03
C HIS A 38 5.85 -0.78 -4.32
N LEU A 39 4.61 -1.18 -4.62
CA LEU A 39 4.29 -2.55 -5.01
C LEU A 39 5.06 -2.97 -6.27
N THR A 40 5.15 -2.10 -7.28
CA THR A 40 5.88 -2.42 -8.52
C THR A 40 7.39 -2.52 -8.34
N ASP A 41 7.94 -1.85 -7.34
CA ASP A 41 9.38 -1.93 -7.03
C ASP A 41 9.73 -3.12 -6.12
N THR A 42 8.79 -3.54 -5.27
CA THR A 42 9.01 -4.60 -4.27
C THR A 42 8.53 -5.98 -4.70
N THR A 43 7.67 -6.09 -5.71
CA THR A 43 7.05 -7.35 -6.12
C THR A 43 7.32 -7.68 -7.59
N GLU A 44 7.77 -8.90 -7.85
CA GLU A 44 8.00 -9.39 -9.23
C GLU A 44 6.67 -9.78 -9.92
N SER A 45 5.68 -10.16 -9.11
CA SER A 45 4.35 -10.61 -9.53
C SER A 45 3.26 -10.04 -8.62
N CYS A 46 2.04 -9.91 -9.14
CA CYS A 46 0.92 -9.37 -8.38
C CYS A 46 0.59 -10.23 -7.14
N GLN A 47 0.54 -9.63 -5.95
CA GLN A 47 0.21 -10.35 -4.71
C GLN A 47 -1.29 -10.57 -4.48
N PHE A 48 -2.14 -9.96 -5.31
CA PHE A 48 -3.60 -9.97 -5.13
C PHE A 48 -4.33 -10.93 -6.07
N CYS A 49 -3.68 -11.34 -7.17
CA CYS A 49 -4.26 -12.29 -8.12
C CYS A 49 -4.04 -13.73 -7.63
N SER A 50 -5.03 -14.60 -7.82
CA SER A 50 -4.89 -16.03 -7.51
C SER A 50 -3.85 -16.72 -8.39
N TYR A 51 -3.69 -16.23 -9.63
CA TYR A 51 -2.71 -16.71 -10.61
C TYR A 51 -1.98 -15.50 -11.20
N PRO A 52 -0.98 -14.97 -10.50
CA PRO A 52 -0.30 -13.77 -10.95
C PRO A 52 0.74 -14.13 -12.02
N GLU A 53 0.60 -13.51 -13.18
CA GLU A 53 1.65 -13.55 -14.20
C GLU A 53 2.79 -12.59 -13.81
N PRO A 54 4.05 -12.95 -14.08
CA PRO A 54 5.17 -12.05 -13.87
C PRO A 54 5.00 -10.80 -14.73
N SER A 55 5.30 -9.65 -14.15
CA SER A 55 5.15 -8.40 -14.87
C SER A 55 6.25 -8.23 -15.93
N VAL A 56 5.87 -7.98 -17.18
CA VAL A 56 6.83 -7.76 -18.28
C VAL A 56 7.72 -6.55 -18.04
N ASN A 57 7.19 -5.50 -17.39
CA ASN A 57 7.92 -4.31 -16.95
C ASN A 57 7.13 -3.54 -15.88
N LYS A 58 7.79 -2.56 -15.22
CA LYS A 58 7.18 -1.70 -14.19
C LYS A 58 5.94 -0.95 -14.67
N LYS A 59 5.89 -0.54 -15.94
CA LYS A 59 4.73 0.15 -16.52
C LYS A 59 3.52 -0.78 -16.65
N HIS A 60 3.75 -2.05 -17.03
CA HIS A 60 2.73 -3.07 -17.08
C HIS A 60 2.23 -3.40 -15.68
N ALA A 61 3.14 -3.56 -14.71
CA ALA A 61 2.79 -3.81 -13.31
C ALA A 61 1.94 -2.67 -12.71
N SER A 62 2.37 -1.42 -12.87
CA SER A 62 1.64 -0.26 -12.33
C SER A 62 0.28 -0.09 -13.00
N SER A 63 0.20 -0.28 -14.32
CA SER A 63 -1.08 -0.31 -15.04
C SER A 63 -1.99 -1.42 -14.52
N HIS A 64 -1.46 -2.62 -14.31
CA HIS A 64 -2.22 -3.74 -13.75
C HIS A 64 -2.77 -3.38 -12.37
N TYR A 65 -1.95 -2.88 -11.44
CA TYR A 65 -2.43 -2.45 -10.12
C TYR A 65 -3.48 -1.34 -10.19
N ARG A 66 -3.35 -0.39 -11.14
CA ARG A 66 -4.31 0.70 -11.31
C ARG A 66 -5.69 0.23 -11.78
N TRP A 67 -5.74 -0.78 -12.66
CA TRP A 67 -6.98 -1.15 -13.36
C TRP A 67 -7.58 -2.48 -12.93
N ALA A 68 -6.76 -3.45 -12.51
CA ALA A 68 -7.22 -4.78 -12.12
C ALA A 68 -7.66 -4.87 -10.66
N HIS A 69 -7.25 -3.91 -9.81
CA HIS A 69 -7.50 -3.94 -8.37
C HIS A 69 -8.25 -2.70 -7.90
N GLN A 70 -9.15 -2.90 -6.94
CA GLN A 70 -9.84 -1.78 -6.31
C GLN A 70 -8.86 -0.96 -5.46
N LYS A 71 -9.10 0.35 -5.39
CA LYS A 71 -8.36 1.25 -4.51
C LYS A 71 -8.36 0.76 -3.05
N SER A 72 -9.48 0.23 -2.58
CA SER A 72 -9.63 -0.34 -1.24
C SER A 72 -8.67 -1.51 -0.99
N THR A 73 -8.46 -2.39 -1.96
CA THR A 73 -7.52 -3.53 -1.85
C THR A 73 -6.10 -3.05 -1.57
N LEU A 74 -5.63 -2.10 -2.38
CA LEU A 74 -4.27 -1.54 -2.26
C LEU A 74 -4.07 -0.83 -0.91
N ILE A 75 -5.05 -0.04 -0.49
CA ILE A 75 -4.98 0.70 0.78
C ILE A 75 -5.00 -0.25 1.99
N ASN A 76 -5.88 -1.27 1.96
CA ASN A 76 -5.94 -2.25 3.05
C ASN A 76 -4.64 -3.04 3.16
N TRP A 77 -4.02 -3.40 2.02
CA TRP A 77 -2.71 -4.04 2.01
C TRP A 77 -1.63 -3.13 2.62
N ALA A 78 -1.59 -1.85 2.22
CA ALA A 78 -0.61 -0.91 2.74
C ALA A 78 -0.76 -0.74 4.27
N LEU A 79 -2.00 -0.68 4.76
CA LEU A 79 -2.29 -0.61 6.19
C LEU A 79 -1.87 -1.88 6.93
N ASP A 80 -2.19 -3.07 6.41
CA ASP A 80 -1.79 -4.34 7.02
C ASP A 80 -0.26 -4.48 7.13
N ASN A 81 0.47 -4.01 6.12
CA ASN A 81 1.92 -3.98 6.15
C ASN A 81 2.46 -2.97 7.18
N LEU A 82 1.83 -1.80 7.33
CA LEU A 82 2.17 -0.85 8.39
C LEU A 82 1.94 -1.44 9.78
N GLU A 83 0.83 -2.15 9.98
CA GLU A 83 0.53 -2.82 11.25
C GLU A 83 1.57 -3.89 11.60
N LYS A 84 2.05 -4.64 10.59
CA LYS A 84 3.12 -5.63 10.76
C LYS A 84 4.47 -5.01 11.14
N GLN A 85 4.78 -3.81 10.64
CA GLN A 85 6.04 -3.12 10.97
C GLN A 85 6.12 -2.63 12.42
N ILE A 86 4.98 -2.47 13.11
CA ILE A 86 4.93 -2.03 14.52
C ILE A 86 5.21 -3.18 15.50
N LEU A 87 5.05 -4.43 15.06
CA LEU A 87 5.16 -5.62 15.91
C LEU A 87 6.57 -6.25 15.92
N VAL A 88 7.56 -5.57 15.32
CA VAL A 88 8.98 -5.95 15.31
C VAL A 88 9.77 -4.96 16.15
#